data_AF-A0A2E4X383-F1
#
_entry.id   AF-A0A2E4X383-F1
#
_cell.length_a   1.000
_cell.length_b   1.000
_cell.length_c   1.000
_cell.angle_alpha   90.00
_cell.angle_beta   90.00
_cell.angle_gamma   90.00
#
_symmetry.space_group_name_H-M   'P 1'
#
loop_
_entity.id
_entity.type
_entity.pdbx_description
1 polymer ?
#
loop_
_entity_poly.entity_id
_entity_poly.type
_entity_poly.pdbx_seq_one_letter_code
_entity_poly.pdbx_strand_id
1 'polypeptide(L)'
;MEPCLAHGDGVFVRSVQSDRPLRPGDIVVVRHPFQQAVTMVKRIESIENGRLRLLGDQPEESTDSRSLGCFDPKLVHGRVLASVPRGSA
;
A
#
# COMPACT_ATOMS: atom_id res chain seq x y z
N MET A 1 6.13 5.28 5.17
CA MET A 1 6.62 3.94 4.75
C MET A 1 8.15 3.95 4.80
N GLU A 2 8.72 4.64 5.80
CA GLU A 2 10.17 4.75 5.93
C GLU A 2 10.76 3.42 6.42
N PRO A 3 11.99 3.08 6.02
CA PRO A 3 12.87 3.85 5.13
C PRO A 3 12.61 3.61 3.62
N CYS A 4 11.72 2.69 3.25
CA CYS A 4 11.50 2.32 1.85
C CYS A 4 10.89 3.43 0.98
N LEU A 5 10.07 4.30 1.56
CA LEU A 5 9.46 5.47 0.93
C LEU A 5 9.42 6.61 1.93
N ALA A 6 10.17 7.68 1.63
CA ALA A 6 10.20 8.89 2.43
C ALA A 6 8.98 9.76 2.13
N HIS A 7 8.67 10.66 3.07
CA HIS A 7 7.60 11.63 2.84
C HIS A 7 7.92 12.52 1.63
N GLY A 8 6.99 12.56 0.67
CA GLY A 8 7.13 13.38 -0.53
C GLY A 8 7.72 12.67 -1.75
N ASP A 9 8.15 11.42 -1.61
CA ASP A 9 8.56 10.59 -2.75
C ASP A 9 7.38 10.34 -3.70
N GLY A 10 7.66 10.37 -5.00
CA GLY A 10 6.73 9.88 -6.02
C GLY A 10 6.81 8.36 -6.12
N VAL A 11 5.72 7.71 -6.54
CA VAL A 11 5.69 6.27 -6.78
C VAL A 11 5.10 5.95 -8.15
N PHE A 12 5.74 5.02 -8.86
CA PHE A 12 5.19 4.44 -10.08
C PHE A 12 4.33 3.24 -9.71
N VAL A 13 3.05 3.31 -10.11
CA VAL A 13 2.04 2.31 -9.73
C VAL A 13 1.57 1.59 -10.98
N ARG A 14 1.56 0.26 -10.91
CA ARG A 14 0.91 -0.59 -11.92
C ARG A 14 -0.44 -1.05 -11.40
N SER A 15 -1.48 -0.80 -12.18
CA SER A 15 -2.84 -1.22 -11.84
C SER A 15 -2.92 -2.73 -11.57
N VAL A 16 -3.66 -3.10 -10.53
CA VAL A 16 -3.93 -4.50 -10.16
C VAL A 16 -4.81 -5.25 -11.16
N GLN A 17 -5.39 -4.56 -12.15
CA GLN A 17 -6.06 -5.20 -13.29
C GLN A 17 -5.09 -5.92 -14.25
N SER A 18 -3.78 -5.86 -13.97
CA SER A 18 -2.78 -6.59 -14.75
C SER A 18 -2.56 -8.01 -14.21
N ASP A 19 -2.26 -8.96 -15.10
CA ASP A 19 -2.28 -10.43 -14.90
C ASP A 19 -1.42 -11.01 -13.76
N ARG A 20 -0.70 -10.17 -13.00
CA ARG A 20 0.11 -10.64 -11.87
C ARG A 20 -0.67 -10.49 -10.55
N PRO A 21 -0.94 -11.58 -9.82
CA PRO A 21 -1.62 -11.52 -8.54
C PRO A 21 -0.78 -10.79 -7.48
N LEU A 22 -1.46 -10.15 -6.55
CA LEU A 22 -0.89 -9.56 -5.34
C LEU A 22 -0.29 -10.64 -4.44
N ARG A 23 0.83 -10.33 -3.77
CA ARG A 23 1.54 -11.27 -2.90
C ARG A 23 2.03 -10.58 -1.62
N PRO A 24 2.24 -11.33 -0.52
CA PRO A 24 3.00 -10.83 0.62
C PRO A 24 4.33 -10.19 0.18
N GLY A 25 4.67 -9.06 0.77
CA GLY A 25 5.82 -8.23 0.44
C GLY A 25 5.55 -7.13 -0.58
N ASP A 26 4.50 -7.23 -1.41
CA ASP A 26 4.15 -6.17 -2.37
C ASP A 26 3.78 -4.87 -1.62
N ILE A 27 4.27 -3.73 -2.11
CA ILE A 27 3.84 -2.41 -1.66
C ILE A 27 2.69 -1.96 -2.56
N VAL A 28 1.57 -1.58 -1.95
CA VAL A 28 0.34 -1.23 -2.66
C VAL A 28 -0.12 0.17 -2.30
N VAL A 29 -0.72 0.83 -3.29
CA VAL A 29 -1.52 2.04 -3.08
C VAL A 29 -2.97 1.59 -2.89
N VAL A 30 -3.55 1.92 -1.74
CA VAL A 30 -4.86 1.44 -1.31
C VAL A 30 -5.72 2.62 -0.83
N ARG A 31 -7.01 2.56 -1.11
CA ARG A 31 -7.99 3.52 -0.57
C ARG A 31 -8.30 3.19 0.89
N HIS A 32 -8.43 4.20 1.73
CA HIS A 32 -8.83 4.01 3.14
C HIS A 32 -10.27 3.45 3.20
N PRO A 33 -10.54 2.39 4.00
CA PRO A 33 -11.82 1.67 3.99
C PRO A 33 -13.00 2.54 4.43
N PHE A 34 -12.78 3.48 5.35
CA PHE A 34 -13.81 4.38 5.88
C PHE A 34 -13.76 5.82 5.34
N GLN A 35 -12.71 6.17 4.58
CA GLN A 35 -12.47 7.54 4.12
C GLN A 35 -12.12 7.52 2.64
N GLN A 36 -13.13 7.55 1.78
CA GLN A 36 -12.93 7.27 0.36
C GLN A 36 -12.02 8.29 -0.34
N ALA A 37 -11.91 9.52 0.14
CA ALA A 37 -11.01 10.53 -0.40
C ALA A 37 -9.53 10.32 0.00
N VAL A 38 -9.24 9.41 0.95
CA VAL A 38 -7.89 9.17 1.46
C VAL A 38 -7.27 7.94 0.80
N THR A 39 -6.04 8.13 0.32
CA THR A 39 -5.22 7.07 -0.26
C THR A 39 -3.99 6.85 0.61
N MET A 40 -3.57 5.60 0.72
CA MET A 40 -2.51 5.16 1.62
C MET A 40 -1.53 4.26 0.86
N VAL A 41 -0.27 4.26 1.28
CA VAL A 41 0.73 3.30 0.79
C VAL A 41 1.08 2.35 1.93
N LYS A 42 0.94 1.05 1.69
CA LYS A 42 1.18 -0.01 2.69
C LYS A 42 1.82 -1.23 2.05
N ARG A 43 2.47 -2.07 2.86
CA ARG A 43 2.99 -3.37 2.45
C ARG A 43 2.01 -4.48 2.80
N ILE A 44 1.80 -5.41 1.88
CA ILE A 44 1.06 -6.65 2.16
C ILE A 44 1.92 -7.51 3.08
N GLU A 45 1.51 -7.69 4.33
CA GLU A 45 2.16 -8.61 5.26
C GLU A 45 1.70 -10.05 5.00
N SER A 46 0.39 -10.24 4.82
CA SER A 46 -0.22 -11.54 4.53
C SER A 46 -1.52 -11.39 3.74
N ILE A 47 -1.96 -12.50 3.14
CA ILE A 47 -3.24 -12.60 2.44
C ILE A 47 -3.97 -13.81 3.02
N GLU A 48 -5.10 -13.56 3.66
CA GLU A 48 -5.88 -14.58 4.36
C GLU A 48 -7.34 -14.48 3.93
N ASN A 49 -7.93 -15.60 3.49
CA ASN A 49 -9.32 -15.65 3.03
C ASN A 49 -9.65 -14.57 1.97
N GLY A 50 -8.70 -14.26 1.09
CA GLY A 50 -8.84 -13.23 0.06
C GLY A 50 -8.82 -11.79 0.58
N ARG A 51 -8.53 -11.57 1.87
CA ARG A 51 -8.36 -10.26 2.49
C ARG A 51 -6.88 -9.95 2.67
N LEU A 52 -6.53 -8.66 2.56
CA LEU A 52 -5.16 -8.20 2.67
C LEU A 52 -4.88 -7.68 4.07
N ARG A 53 -3.87 -8.23 4.74
CA ARG A 53 -3.31 -7.61 5.95
C ARG A 53 -2.21 -6.65 5.52
N LEU A 54 -2.48 -5.36 5.66
CA LEU A 54 -1.62 -4.28 5.20
C LEU A 54 -0.95 -3.61 6.38
N LEU A 55 0.38 -3.52 6.37
CA LEU A 55 1.16 -2.87 7.42
C LEU A 55 2.01 -1.73 6.85
N GLY A 56 2.26 -0.72 7.68
CA GLY A 56 3.29 0.27 7.40
C GLY A 56 4.66 -0.23 7.80
N ASP A 57 5.69 0.13 7.02
CA ASP A 57 7.09 -0.21 7.32
C ASP A 57 7.62 0.49 8.59
N GLN A 58 6.96 1.59 9.00
CA GLN A 58 7.20 2.26 10.29
C GLN A 58 5.98 2.05 11.21
N PRO A 59 6.03 1.09 12.14
CA PRO A 59 4.89 0.69 12.97
C PRO A 59 4.22 1.83 13.75
N GLU A 60 5.02 2.72 14.34
CA GLU A 60 4.56 3.77 15.27
C GLU A 60 3.76 4.90 14.58
N GLU A 61 4.02 5.12 13.29
CA GLU A 61 3.47 6.23 12.50
C GLU A 61 2.45 5.75 11.45
N SER A 62 1.85 4.58 11.67
CA SER A 62 1.05 3.90 10.65
C SER A 62 -0.36 3.55 11.13
N THR A 63 -1.35 4.23 10.55
CA THR A 63 -2.73 3.72 10.51
C THR A 63 -2.80 2.60 9.47
N ASP A 64 -3.05 1.36 9.87
CA ASP A 64 -3.02 0.19 8.99
C ASP A 64 -3.86 -0.97 9.55
N SER A 65 -3.64 -2.22 9.12
CA SER A 65 -4.48 -3.34 9.54
C SER A 65 -4.50 -3.60 11.05
N ARG A 66 -3.53 -3.08 11.82
CA ARG A 66 -3.56 -3.16 13.29
C ARG A 66 -4.72 -2.37 13.90
N SER A 67 -5.15 -1.28 13.25
CA SER A 67 -6.26 -0.44 13.72
C SER A 67 -7.50 -0.50 12.81
N LEU A 68 -7.33 -0.81 11.53
CA LEU A 68 -8.40 -0.81 10.52
C LEU A 68 -8.88 -2.22 10.13
N GLY A 69 -8.20 -3.27 10.59
CA GLY A 69 -8.46 -4.65 10.17
C GLY A 69 -7.96 -4.96 8.75
N CYS A 70 -8.34 -6.13 8.21
CA CYS A 70 -7.92 -6.54 6.87
C CYS A 70 -8.71 -5.80 5.77
N PHE A 71 -8.06 -5.52 4.65
CA PHE A 71 -8.59 -4.75 3.54
C PHE A 71 -9.18 -5.65 2.45
N ASP A 72 -10.20 -5.14 1.74
CA ASP A 72 -10.69 -5.76 0.51
C ASP A 72 -9.72 -5.47 -0.63
N PRO A 73 -9.29 -6.47 -1.43
CA PRO A 73 -8.44 -6.24 -2.62
C PRO A 73 -9.01 -5.21 -3.59
N LYS A 74 -10.34 -5.01 -3.64
CA LYS A 74 -11.00 -3.98 -4.48
C LYS A 74 -10.63 -2.55 -4.09
N LEU A 75 -10.12 -2.33 -2.88
CA LEU A 75 -9.63 -1.02 -2.45
C LEU A 75 -8.22 -0.71 -2.98
N VAL A 76 -7.53 -1.70 -3.57
CA VAL A 76 -6.18 -1.51 -4.11
C VAL A 76 -6.26 -0.82 -5.47
N HIS A 77 -5.57 0.32 -5.58
CA HIS A 77 -5.40 1.03 -6.85
C HIS A 77 -4.33 0.38 -7.72
N GLY A 78 -3.25 -0.10 -7.10
CA GLY A 78 -2.19 -0.78 -7.82
C GLY A 78 -1.00 -1.11 -6.93
N ARG A 79 -0.05 -1.84 -7.50
CA ARG A 79 1.24 -2.16 -6.86
C ARG A 79 2.28 -1.12 -7.24
N VAL A 80 3.05 -0.66 -6.26
CA VAL A 80 4.24 0.17 -6.45
C VAL A 80 5.35 -0.65 -7.09
N LEU A 81 5.91 -0.17 -8.19
CA LEU A 81 7.03 -0.79 -8.90
C LEU A 81 8.38 -0.14 -8.59
N ALA A 82 8.37 1.18 -8.40
CA ALA A 82 9.54 1.98 -8.10
C ALA A 82 9.11 3.27 -7.41
N SER A 83 10.04 3.89 -6.68
CA SER A 83 9.91 5.24 -6.14
C SER A 83 10.87 6.21 -6.82
N VAL A 84 10.52 7.49 -6.78
CA VAL A 84 11.36 8.59 -7.22
C VAL A 84 11.51 9.58 -6.06
N PRO A 85 12.74 9.85 -5.59
CA PRO A 85 12.96 10.80 -4.52
C PRO A 85 12.49 12.20 -4.90
N ARG A 86 11.89 12.90 -3.94
CA ARG A 86 11.50 14.30 -4.12
C ARG A 86 12.74 15.14 -4.49
N GLY A 87 12.68 15.87 -5.61
CA GLY A 87 13.77 16.74 -6.09
C GLY A 87 14.61 16.17 -7.25
N SER A 88 14.23 15.03 -7.82
CA SER A 88 14.91 14.43 -8.98
C SER A 88 14.39 14.95 -10.35
N ALA A 89 13.88 16.18 -10.41
CA ALA A 89 13.37 16.82 -11.63
C ALA A 89 14.14 18.12 -11.92
#